data_AF-A0A4P9WW72-F1
#
_entry.id   AF-A0A4P9WW72-F1
#
_cell.length_a   1.000
_cell.length_b   1.000
_cell.length_c   1.000
_cell.angle_alpha   90.00
_cell.angle_beta   90.00
_cell.angle_gamma   90.00
#
_symmetry.space_group_name_H-M   'P 1'
#
loop_
_entity.id
_entity.type
_entity.pdbx_description
1 polymer ?
#
loop_
_entity_poly.entity_id
_entity_poly.type
_entity_poly.pdbx_seq_one_letter_code
_entity_poly.pdbx_strand_id
1 'polypeptide(L)'
;MPATTAPAKASSRKAKRAASASTAAPMTPAPTTPLSSGSRSQLPRLDAHFVCLTLTLPPPSAGAARKGETSSTTPAPGTPHVCYVRQHIGGNTAAYGAATANEDDEDDDAYPADRTWFVVNPPVDSCHAKWQGFLEAHPGMEAMTVPAPTPNPTTAADEDDEDFETPTEPPRIVDLVWRERREGGNLLLLWDRPVAVSLLKRPAVSPPTWGRLPATSEAGIPPPEPVGFEAYARSYLTSRPAREAHRRSVHAYMQQFDRAEAAAREAAEAAARDPLPDADGFVLVTGRGTRRTASDRAGDASAEGGLREAGGRQRRGIRDGAGAVVTSLPRHVAQRLKPKERVWTDFYRFQIRDAQRAKFASLRERQMQEQAVVAQRHAAGRFVLKSD
;
A
#
# COMPACT_ATOMS: atom_id res chain seq x y z
N MET A 1 63.96 3.96 15.85
CA MET A 1 63.99 4.81 17.06
C MET A 1 62.77 4.47 17.91
N PRO A 2 62.85 3.50 18.84
CA PRO A 2 61.71 3.14 19.68
C PRO A 2 61.77 3.89 21.03
N ALA A 3 60.66 4.55 21.40
CA ALA A 3 60.49 5.12 22.72
C ALA A 3 59.48 4.27 23.51
N THR A 4 60.04 3.45 24.38
CA THR A 4 59.40 2.60 25.37
C THR A 4 59.12 3.43 26.62
N THR A 5 57.88 3.48 27.12
CA THR A 5 57.59 4.06 28.44
C THR A 5 56.75 3.09 29.27
N ALA A 6 57.28 2.74 30.43
CA ALA A 6 56.80 1.73 31.37
C ALA A 6 55.67 2.25 32.29
N PRO A 7 54.90 1.35 32.94
CA PRO A 7 53.81 1.71 33.84
C PRO A 7 54.24 1.89 35.31
N ALA A 8 53.67 2.90 35.97
CA ALA A 8 53.84 3.17 37.39
C ALA A 8 52.91 2.30 38.26
N LYS A 9 53.51 1.63 39.25
CA LYS A 9 52.85 0.93 40.36
C LYS A 9 52.51 1.92 41.49
N ALA A 10 51.29 1.88 42.02
CA ALA A 10 50.95 2.41 43.35
C ALA A 10 49.99 1.41 44.00
N SER A 11 50.48 0.55 44.89
CA SER A 11 50.69 0.77 46.33
C SER A 11 49.41 0.58 47.15
N SER A 12 49.37 -0.60 47.75
CA SER A 12 48.51 -1.07 48.83
C SER A 12 48.32 -0.06 49.97
N ARG A 13 47.09 0.11 50.46
CA ARG A 13 46.83 0.38 51.88
C ARG A 13 45.69 -0.49 52.41
N LYS A 14 46.10 -1.41 53.27
CA LYS A 14 45.34 -2.29 54.13
C LYS A 14 45.02 -1.50 55.40
N ALA A 15 43.74 -1.28 55.71
CA ALA A 15 43.31 -0.74 56.99
C ALA A 15 42.39 -1.75 57.66
N LYS A 16 42.98 -2.52 58.57
CA LYS A 16 42.35 -3.45 59.50
C LYS A 16 41.96 -2.62 60.73
N ARG A 17 40.68 -2.52 61.06
CA ARG A 17 40.26 -1.98 62.36
C ARG A 17 39.10 -2.80 62.91
N ALA A 18 39.43 -3.57 63.94
CA ALA A 18 38.51 -4.25 64.82
C ALA A 18 37.92 -3.21 65.80
N ALA A 19 36.62 -3.28 66.03
CA ALA A 19 35.97 -2.71 67.19
C ALA A 19 34.84 -3.66 67.61
N SER A 20 35.13 -4.42 68.66
CA SER A 20 34.20 -5.16 69.48
C SER A 20 33.39 -4.19 70.33
N ALA A 21 32.06 -4.22 70.24
CA ALA A 21 31.18 -3.69 71.27
C ALA A 21 29.95 -4.61 71.38
N SER A 22 29.92 -5.32 72.50
CA SER A 22 28.83 -6.15 72.99
C SER A 22 27.80 -5.25 73.68
N THR A 23 26.55 -5.23 73.23
CA THR A 23 25.43 -4.74 74.04
C THR A 23 24.13 -5.47 73.69
N ALA A 24 23.66 -6.23 74.68
CA ALA A 24 22.29 -6.55 75.07
C ALA A 24 21.21 -6.83 73.99
N ALA A 25 20.70 -8.06 74.06
CA ALA A 25 19.47 -8.53 73.46
C ALA A 25 18.23 -7.74 73.90
N PRO A 26 17.21 -7.66 73.03
CA PRO A 26 15.85 -7.91 73.49
C PRO A 26 15.12 -8.93 72.60
N MET A 27 14.54 -9.91 73.30
CA MET A 27 13.28 -10.62 73.00
C MET A 27 12.97 -10.91 71.52
N THR A 28 13.27 -12.15 71.13
CA THR A 28 12.70 -12.84 69.96
C THR A 28 11.18 -12.97 70.08
N PRO A 29 10.37 -12.41 69.16
CA PRO A 29 9.03 -12.90 68.89
C PRO A 29 9.12 -14.23 68.12
N ALA A 30 8.13 -15.09 68.35
CA ALA A 30 8.00 -16.46 67.85
C ALA A 30 8.21 -16.59 66.33
N PRO A 31 8.67 -17.77 65.84
CA PRO A 31 8.84 -18.02 64.41
C PRO A 31 7.48 -18.06 63.71
N THR A 32 7.10 -16.94 63.11
CA THR A 32 6.03 -16.92 62.10
C THR A 32 6.50 -17.76 60.93
N THR A 33 5.80 -18.85 60.69
CA THR A 33 5.92 -19.71 59.51
C THR A 33 6.06 -18.86 58.24
N PRO A 34 7.03 -19.14 57.36
CA PRO A 34 7.08 -18.46 56.07
C PRO A 34 5.81 -18.85 55.31
N LEU A 35 4.89 -17.88 55.16
CA LEU A 35 3.83 -18.00 54.17
C LEU A 35 4.50 -18.29 52.84
N SER A 36 4.30 -19.50 52.37
CA SER A 36 4.51 -19.93 51.00
C SER A 36 3.69 -19.03 50.07
N SER A 37 4.21 -17.84 49.76
CA SER A 37 3.79 -17.00 48.64
C SER A 37 4.30 -17.60 47.33
N GLY A 38 3.97 -18.87 47.12
CA GLY A 38 4.09 -19.58 45.87
C GLY A 38 2.97 -19.18 44.91
N SER A 39 2.62 -17.89 44.81
CA SER A 39 1.95 -17.41 43.60
C SER A 39 3.02 -17.23 42.53
N ARG A 40 3.61 -18.36 42.11
CA ARG A 40 4.30 -18.45 40.83
C ARG A 40 3.24 -17.98 39.84
N SER A 41 3.36 -16.73 39.38
CA SER A 41 2.45 -16.14 38.43
C SER A 41 2.38 -17.12 37.27
N GLN A 42 1.29 -17.87 37.21
CA GLN A 42 1.05 -18.80 36.12
C GLN A 42 0.77 -17.90 34.94
N LEU A 43 1.82 -17.59 34.19
CA LEU A 43 1.67 -17.02 32.86
C LEU A 43 0.65 -17.91 32.14
N PRO A 44 -0.34 -17.31 31.46
CA PRO A 44 -1.38 -18.08 30.78
C PRO A 44 -0.69 -19.11 29.88
N ARG A 45 -1.05 -20.39 30.05
CA ARG A 45 -0.60 -21.45 29.15
C ARG A 45 -1.23 -21.17 27.79
N LEU A 46 -0.42 -20.69 26.86
CA LEU A 46 -0.83 -20.55 25.47
C LEU A 46 -0.77 -21.93 24.83
N ASP A 47 -1.90 -22.39 24.29
CA ASP A 47 -2.04 -23.74 23.73
C ASP A 47 -1.25 -23.97 22.42
N ALA A 48 -0.66 -22.92 21.84
CA ALA A 48 -0.11 -22.94 20.47
C ALA A 48 1.43 -23.00 20.38
N HIS A 49 2.11 -23.73 21.28
CA HIS A 49 3.58 -23.89 21.30
C HIS A 49 4.40 -22.59 21.41
N PHE A 50 3.77 -21.48 21.80
CA PHE A 50 4.46 -20.21 22.03
C PHE A 50 5.21 -20.22 23.36
N VAL A 51 6.47 -19.80 23.31
CA VAL A 51 7.26 -19.44 24.47
C VAL A 51 7.11 -17.94 24.72
N CYS A 52 6.65 -17.60 25.92
CA CYS A 52 6.57 -16.22 26.38
C CYS A 52 7.97 -15.69 26.71
N LEU A 53 8.42 -14.69 25.97
CA LEU A 53 9.67 -13.97 26.19
C LEU A 53 9.36 -12.60 26.81
N THR A 54 9.73 -12.42 28.08
CA THR A 54 9.61 -11.15 28.78
C THR A 54 10.89 -10.33 28.63
N LEU A 55 10.75 -9.17 28.01
CA LEU A 55 11.80 -8.19 27.74
C LEU A 55 11.64 -7.02 28.71
N THR A 56 12.72 -6.41 29.18
CA THR A 56 12.62 -5.16 29.96
C THR A 56 12.89 -3.97 29.04
N LEU A 57 11.88 -3.12 28.80
CA LEU A 57 12.05 -1.88 28.04
C LEU A 57 12.78 -0.83 28.88
N PRO A 58 13.58 0.06 28.25
CA PRO A 58 14.22 1.14 28.97
C PRO A 58 13.16 2.08 29.58
N PRO A 59 13.42 2.68 30.74
CA PRO A 59 12.49 3.64 31.32
C PRO A 59 12.27 4.79 30.34
N PRO A 60 11.05 5.36 30.28
CA PRO A 60 10.78 6.51 29.42
C PRO A 60 11.75 7.64 29.78
N SER A 61 12.32 8.29 28.76
CA SER A 61 13.24 9.41 28.98
C SER A 61 12.59 10.46 29.87
N ALA A 62 13.34 10.99 30.85
CA ALA A 62 12.85 11.87 31.91
C ALA A 62 12.06 13.10 31.43
N GLY A 63 12.13 13.48 30.15
CA GLY A 63 11.30 14.54 29.56
C GLY A 63 9.79 14.25 29.54
N ALA A 64 9.36 13.01 29.76
CA ALA A 64 7.95 12.65 29.91
C ALA A 64 7.44 12.78 31.36
N ALA A 65 8.31 13.06 32.34
CA ALA A 65 7.89 13.28 33.71
C ALA A 65 7.00 14.53 33.77
N ARG A 66 5.79 14.37 34.30
CA ARG A 66 4.86 15.49 34.50
C ARG A 66 5.57 16.54 35.36
N LYS A 67 5.60 17.80 34.89
CA LYS A 67 6.11 18.95 35.66
C LYS A 67 5.45 18.94 37.06
N GLY A 68 6.17 18.51 38.09
CA GLY A 68 5.67 18.47 39.46
C GLY A 68 6.26 17.38 40.35
N GLU A 69 6.84 16.31 39.79
CA GLU A 69 7.45 15.26 40.62
C GLU A 69 8.91 15.60 40.95
N THR A 70 9.14 15.98 42.20
CA THR A 70 10.47 16.31 42.73
C THR A 70 11.32 15.05 42.87
N SER A 71 12.26 14.92 41.94
CA SER A 71 13.51 14.14 41.96
C SER A 71 13.80 13.32 43.22
N SER A 72 13.53 12.02 43.18
CA SER A 72 14.35 11.04 43.90
C SER A 72 15.16 10.26 42.86
N THR A 73 16.48 10.21 43.05
CA THR A 73 17.52 9.82 42.07
C THR A 73 17.59 8.31 41.77
N THR A 74 16.50 7.58 41.99
CA THR A 74 16.46 6.14 41.68
C THR A 74 15.89 5.97 40.26
N PRO A 75 16.64 5.39 39.31
CA PRO A 75 16.11 5.12 37.98
C PRO A 75 14.88 4.23 38.12
N ALA A 76 13.76 4.66 37.52
CA ALA A 76 12.54 3.88 37.54
C ALA A 76 12.83 2.49 36.93
N PRO A 77 12.30 1.40 37.51
CA PRO A 77 12.45 0.08 36.93
C PRO A 77 11.85 0.07 35.51
N GLY A 78 12.53 -0.59 34.58
CA GLY A 78 12.06 -0.70 33.20
C GLY A 78 10.70 -1.40 33.11
N THR A 79 9.91 -1.07 32.10
CA THR A 79 8.59 -1.68 31.89
C THR A 79 8.74 -3.04 31.20
N PRO A 80 8.15 -4.13 31.72
CA PRO A 80 8.19 -5.42 31.05
C PRO A 80 7.34 -5.39 29.77
N HIS A 81 7.89 -5.91 28.67
CA HIS A 81 7.21 -6.16 27.39
C HIS A 81 7.22 -7.66 27.11
N VAL A 82 6.08 -8.21 26.71
CA VAL A 82 5.94 -9.65 26.45
C VAL A 82 5.84 -9.87 24.95
N CYS A 83 6.77 -10.65 24.40
CA CYS A 83 6.68 -11.17 23.05
C CYS A 83 6.49 -12.70 23.08
N TYR A 84 5.89 -13.25 22.03
CA TYR A 84 5.62 -14.68 21.93
C TYR A 84 6.44 -15.26 20.79
N VAL A 85 7.24 -16.28 21.08
CA VAL A 85 8.10 -16.91 20.08
C VAL A 85 7.70 -18.36 19.93
N ARG A 86 7.47 -18.80 18.70
CA ARG A 86 7.33 -20.22 18.37
C ARG A 86 8.30 -20.58 17.26
N GLN A 87 8.58 -21.86 17.15
CA GLN A 87 9.30 -22.37 15.99
C GLN A 87 8.39 -22.27 14.77
N HIS A 88 8.91 -21.84 13.62
CA HIS A 88 8.15 -21.88 12.39
C HIS A 88 7.80 -23.33 12.08
N ILE A 89 6.52 -23.62 11.86
CA ILE A 89 6.09 -24.92 11.40
C ILE A 89 5.81 -24.68 9.92
N GLY A 90 6.76 -25.05 9.05
CA GLY A 90 6.54 -25.01 7.61
C GLY A 90 5.26 -25.77 7.28
N GLY A 91 4.43 -25.23 6.37
CA GLY A 91 3.08 -25.71 6.07
C GLY A 91 3.03 -27.19 5.69
N ASN A 92 4.17 -27.77 5.31
CA ASN A 92 4.28 -29.12 4.78
C ASN A 92 4.27 -30.27 5.83
N THR A 93 4.15 -29.98 7.14
CA THR A 93 4.24 -31.04 8.17
C THR A 93 3.02 -31.19 9.10
N ALA A 94 1.95 -30.43 8.91
CA ALA A 94 0.76 -30.54 9.76
C ALA A 94 -0.13 -31.74 9.40
N ALA A 95 0.26 -32.93 9.87
CA ALA A 95 -0.53 -33.96 10.57
C ALA A 95 -1.95 -34.38 10.10
N TYR A 96 -2.50 -33.85 9.02
CA TYR A 96 -3.75 -34.30 8.41
C TYR A 96 -3.42 -34.83 7.01
N GLY A 97 -3.39 -36.16 6.89
CA GLY A 97 -2.97 -36.85 5.69
C GLY A 97 -3.79 -36.46 4.46
N ALA A 98 -3.20 -35.63 3.60
CA ALA A 98 -3.44 -35.56 2.16
C ALA A 98 -2.37 -34.63 1.58
N ALA A 99 -1.17 -35.17 1.36
CA ALA A 99 -0.12 -34.49 0.64
C ALA A 99 -0.52 -34.39 -0.84
N THR A 100 -1.10 -33.27 -1.26
CA THR A 100 -0.98 -32.83 -2.65
C THR A 100 0.34 -32.10 -2.73
N ALA A 101 1.38 -32.81 -3.15
CA ALA A 101 2.67 -32.21 -3.50
C ALA A 101 2.44 -31.25 -4.66
N ASN A 102 2.27 -29.97 -4.36
CA ASN A 102 2.52 -28.94 -5.35
C ASN A 102 4.04 -28.83 -5.43
N GLU A 103 4.62 -29.29 -6.53
CA GLU A 103 6.07 -29.34 -6.74
C GLU A 103 6.69 -27.95 -7.02
N ASP A 104 5.88 -26.88 -7.00
CA ASP A 104 6.29 -25.53 -7.43
C ASP A 104 6.31 -24.47 -6.30
N ASP A 105 6.16 -24.85 -5.03
CA ASP A 105 6.25 -23.88 -3.91
C ASP A 105 7.72 -23.60 -3.54
N GLU A 106 8.42 -22.82 -4.39
CA GLU A 106 9.81 -22.36 -4.18
C GLU A 106 10.02 -21.56 -2.88
N ASP A 107 8.93 -21.14 -2.22
CA ASP A 107 8.96 -20.36 -0.98
C ASP A 107 9.31 -21.18 0.28
N ASP A 108 9.12 -22.52 0.25
CA ASP A 108 9.41 -23.38 1.40
C ASP A 108 10.93 -23.45 1.70
N ASP A 109 11.78 -23.27 0.68
CA ASP A 109 13.24 -23.23 0.83
C ASP A 109 13.74 -21.91 1.46
N ALA A 110 12.96 -20.82 1.35
CA ALA A 110 13.36 -19.52 1.88
C ALA A 110 13.30 -19.46 3.41
N TYR A 111 12.41 -20.23 4.05
CA TYR A 111 12.16 -20.20 5.50
C TYR A 111 12.09 -21.59 6.14
N PRO A 112 13.24 -22.31 6.26
CA PRO A 112 13.29 -23.64 6.83
C PRO A 112 12.69 -23.68 8.25
N ALA A 113 11.77 -24.61 8.48
CA ALA A 113 11.01 -24.74 9.74
C ALA A 113 11.90 -24.98 10.97
N ASP A 114 13.04 -25.64 10.79
CA ASP A 114 14.01 -25.94 11.84
C ASP A 114 14.94 -24.76 12.20
N ARG A 115 15.05 -23.79 11.29
CA ARG A 115 15.95 -22.63 11.40
C ARG A 115 15.21 -21.30 11.59
N THR A 116 13.88 -21.30 11.45
CA THR A 116 13.08 -20.06 11.49
C THR A 116 12.24 -19.99 12.76
N TRP A 117 12.28 -18.84 13.43
CA TRP A 117 11.42 -18.51 14.56
C TRP A 117 10.37 -17.49 14.15
N PHE A 118 9.15 -17.68 14.63
CA PHE A 118 8.03 -16.77 14.44
C PHE A 118 7.78 -16.01 15.74
N VAL A 119 7.96 -14.68 15.69
CA VAL A 119 7.81 -13.78 16.83
C VAL A 119 6.57 -12.94 16.65
N VAL A 120 5.69 -12.95 17.65
CA VAL A 120 4.48 -12.14 17.73
C VAL A 120 4.67 -11.07 18.80
N ASN A 121 4.19 -9.87 18.51
CA ASN A 121 4.31 -8.70 19.37
C ASN A 121 5.78 -8.33 19.70
N PRO A 122 6.66 -8.20 18.69
CA PRO A 122 8.01 -7.73 18.90
C PRO A 122 7.98 -6.27 19.41
N PRO A 123 8.97 -5.84 20.20
CA PRO A 123 9.04 -4.46 20.65
C PRO A 123 9.07 -3.46 19.49
N VAL A 124 8.69 -2.22 19.79
CA VAL A 124 8.86 -1.10 18.85
C VAL A 124 10.34 -0.99 18.48
N ASP A 125 10.59 -0.65 17.22
CA ASP A 125 11.94 -0.53 16.65
C ASP A 125 12.77 -1.81 16.72
N SER A 126 12.11 -2.96 16.60
CA SER A 126 12.79 -4.25 16.40
C SER A 126 13.59 -4.23 15.10
N CYS A 127 14.91 -4.32 15.24
CA CYS A 127 15.86 -4.42 14.13
C CYS A 127 16.79 -5.60 14.36
N HIS A 128 17.48 -6.02 13.29
CA HIS A 128 18.42 -7.13 13.33
C HIS A 128 19.48 -6.95 14.44
N ALA A 129 20.09 -5.77 14.54
CA ALA A 129 21.12 -5.47 15.53
C ALA A 129 20.63 -5.59 16.99
N LYS A 130 19.38 -5.18 17.28
CA LYS A 130 18.80 -5.29 18.64
C LYS A 130 18.48 -6.73 19.00
N TRP A 131 17.92 -7.51 18.07
CA TRP A 131 17.70 -8.93 18.27
C TRP A 131 19.01 -9.69 18.43
N GLN A 132 20.04 -9.34 17.67
CA GLN A 132 21.35 -9.96 17.78
C GLN A 132 21.99 -9.68 19.15
N GLY A 133 21.91 -8.43 19.63
CA GLY A 133 22.35 -8.06 20.98
C GLY A 133 21.55 -8.75 22.09
N PHE A 134 20.23 -8.84 21.90
CA PHE A 134 19.35 -9.56 22.82
C PHE A 134 19.69 -11.06 22.90
N LEU A 135 20.07 -11.63 21.75
CA LEU A 135 20.40 -13.04 21.57
C LEU A 135 21.91 -13.30 21.63
N GLU A 136 22.72 -12.44 22.26
CA GLU A 136 24.17 -12.67 22.39
C GLU A 136 24.52 -14.03 23.00
N ALA A 137 23.65 -14.56 23.88
CA ALA A 137 23.78 -15.91 24.44
C ALA A 137 23.60 -17.04 23.42
N HIS A 138 23.06 -16.72 22.25
CA HIS A 138 22.70 -17.61 21.16
C HIS A 138 23.22 -17.06 19.82
N PRO A 139 24.54 -17.07 19.58
CA PRO A 139 25.11 -16.63 18.32
C PRO A 139 24.60 -17.49 17.16
N GLY A 140 24.45 -16.90 15.98
CA GLY A 140 24.03 -17.59 14.77
C GLY A 140 22.69 -17.14 14.18
N MET A 141 22.11 -16.02 14.64
CA MET A 141 21.06 -15.35 13.88
C MET A 141 21.67 -14.78 12.59
N GLU A 142 21.11 -15.18 11.45
CA GLU A 142 21.59 -14.86 10.10
C GLU A 142 20.81 -13.67 9.52
N ALA A 143 19.48 -13.71 9.63
CA ALA A 143 18.61 -12.70 9.05
C ALA A 143 17.35 -12.47 9.88
N MET A 144 16.75 -11.30 9.71
CA MET A 144 15.45 -10.93 10.25
C MET A 144 14.59 -10.40 9.12
N THR A 145 13.45 -11.05 8.89
CA THR A 145 12.50 -10.67 7.85
C THR A 145 11.17 -10.30 8.46
N VAL A 146 10.58 -9.21 7.97
CA VAL A 146 9.17 -8.89 8.24
C VAL A 146 8.39 -9.55 7.11
N PRO A 147 7.53 -10.55 7.38
CA PRO A 147 6.70 -11.11 6.31
C PRO A 147 5.88 -9.98 5.69
N ALA A 148 5.86 -9.93 4.35
CA ALA A 148 4.96 -9.01 3.65
C ALA A 148 3.54 -9.27 4.16
N PRO A 149 2.70 -8.24 4.32
CA PRO A 149 1.30 -8.48 4.62
C PRO A 149 0.76 -9.38 3.51
N THR A 150 0.31 -10.58 3.89
CA THR A 150 -0.40 -11.43 2.94
C THR A 150 -1.62 -10.62 2.47
N PRO A 151 -1.76 -10.35 1.16
CA PRO A 151 -2.93 -9.62 0.67
C PRO A 151 -4.16 -10.36 1.19
N ASN A 152 -5.00 -9.64 1.94
CA ASN A 152 -6.16 -10.26 2.55
C ASN A 152 -7.02 -10.80 1.40
N PRO A 153 -7.27 -12.12 1.31
CA PRO A 153 -7.96 -12.69 0.15
C PRO A 153 -9.37 -12.14 0.00
N THR A 154 -9.95 -11.61 1.09
CA THR A 154 -11.27 -10.98 1.11
C THR A 154 -11.34 -9.64 0.38
N THR A 155 -10.21 -8.98 0.11
CA THR A 155 -10.16 -7.70 -0.63
C THR A 155 -9.78 -7.86 -2.10
N ALA A 156 -9.27 -9.03 -2.51
CA ALA A 156 -8.80 -9.26 -3.87
C ALA A 156 -9.88 -9.85 -4.80
N ALA A 157 -11.09 -10.14 -4.31
CA ALA A 157 -12.12 -10.85 -5.08
C ALA A 157 -13.18 -9.94 -5.73
N ASP A 158 -13.19 -8.64 -5.46
CA ASP A 158 -14.22 -7.70 -5.96
C ASP A 158 -13.64 -6.51 -6.77
N GLU A 159 -12.33 -6.49 -7.03
CA GLU A 159 -11.75 -5.56 -7.99
C GLU A 159 -11.57 -6.34 -9.31
N ASP A 160 -12.61 -6.27 -10.16
CA ASP A 160 -12.49 -6.54 -11.59
C ASP A 160 -11.43 -5.57 -12.15
N ASP A 161 -10.15 -5.95 -12.01
CA ASP A 161 -9.02 -5.31 -12.65
C ASP A 161 -9.23 -5.47 -14.15
N GLU A 162 -9.90 -4.48 -14.76
CA GLU A 162 -9.84 -4.27 -16.20
C GLU A 162 -8.36 -4.29 -16.58
N ASP A 163 -7.98 -5.24 -17.45
CA ASP A 163 -6.65 -5.45 -18.05
C ASP A 163 -6.07 -4.17 -18.66
N PHE A 164 -5.67 -3.24 -17.80
CA PHE A 164 -4.86 -2.11 -18.17
C PHE A 164 -3.45 -2.69 -18.25
N GLU A 165 -3.09 -3.17 -19.45
CA GLU A 165 -1.69 -3.33 -19.88
C GLU A 165 -1.02 -1.94 -19.82
N THR A 166 -0.79 -1.48 -18.60
CA THR A 166 0.09 -0.38 -18.28
C THR A 166 1.48 -0.87 -18.66
N PRO A 167 2.25 -0.11 -19.46
CA PRO A 167 3.64 -0.45 -19.71
C PRO A 167 4.37 -0.47 -18.37
N THR A 168 4.64 -1.68 -17.88
CA THR A 168 5.51 -2.05 -16.76
C THR A 168 5.85 -0.86 -15.86
N GLU A 169 4.89 -0.42 -15.03
CA GLU A 169 5.16 0.67 -14.09
C GLU A 169 6.30 0.22 -13.15
N PRO A 170 7.39 1.00 -12.98
CA PRO A 170 8.27 0.78 -11.85
C PRO A 170 7.43 1.02 -10.58
N PRO A 171 7.44 0.10 -9.60
CA PRO A 171 6.55 0.17 -8.45
C PRO A 171 6.68 1.54 -7.78
N ARG A 172 5.53 2.16 -7.45
CA ARG A 172 5.50 3.46 -6.75
C ARG A 172 6.08 3.29 -5.34
N ILE A 173 7.34 3.72 -5.21
CA ILE A 173 8.23 3.57 -4.04
C ILE A 173 7.67 4.15 -2.71
N VAL A 174 6.57 4.89 -2.71
CA VAL A 174 6.31 5.86 -1.63
C VAL A 174 5.14 5.53 -0.69
N ASP A 175 4.18 4.69 -1.08
CA ASP A 175 2.96 4.46 -0.26
C ASP A 175 2.91 3.11 0.47
N LEU A 176 3.73 2.11 0.09
CA LEU A 176 3.66 0.75 0.65
C LEU A 176 4.43 0.58 1.98
N VAL A 177 5.56 1.28 2.17
CA VAL A 177 6.48 0.93 3.28
C VAL A 177 5.94 1.29 4.68
N TRP A 178 4.99 2.23 4.79
CA TRP A 178 4.60 2.82 6.07
C TRP A 178 3.30 2.28 6.68
N ARG A 179 2.33 1.88 5.85
CA ARG A 179 1.07 1.30 6.35
C ARG A 179 1.17 -0.21 6.56
N GLU A 180 1.91 -0.90 5.69
CA GLU A 180 1.99 -2.37 5.70
C GLU A 180 2.78 -2.96 6.86
N ARG A 181 3.73 -2.19 7.44
CA ARG A 181 4.52 -2.67 8.59
C ARG A 181 3.74 -2.80 9.90
N ARG A 182 2.46 -2.42 9.96
CA ARG A 182 1.70 -2.37 11.23
C ARG A 182 0.59 -3.40 11.40
N GLU A 183 0.08 -4.01 10.33
CA GLU A 183 -1.14 -4.83 10.48
C GLU A 183 -0.84 -6.29 10.87
N GLY A 184 0.42 -6.74 10.77
CA GLY A 184 0.81 -8.09 11.18
C GLY A 184 1.57 -8.20 12.49
N GLY A 185 2.35 -7.20 12.89
CA GLY A 185 3.17 -7.24 14.12
C GLY A 185 4.02 -8.51 14.31
N ASN A 186 4.35 -9.22 13.23
CA ASN A 186 5.06 -10.49 13.28
C ASN A 186 6.46 -10.34 12.70
N LEU A 187 7.43 -11.08 13.22
CA LEU A 187 8.78 -11.16 12.69
C LEU A 187 9.16 -12.62 12.45
N LEU A 188 9.86 -12.84 11.35
CA LEU A 188 10.57 -14.08 11.07
C LEU A 188 12.05 -13.87 11.36
N LEU A 189 12.59 -14.83 12.08
CA LEU A 189 13.91 -14.80 12.65
C LEU A 189 14.63 -16.04 12.10
N LEU A 190 15.65 -15.88 11.23
CA LEU A 190 16.36 -16.97 10.55
C LEU A 190 17.76 -17.20 11.14
N TRP A 191 18.08 -18.46 11.44
CA TRP A 191 19.32 -18.89 12.09
C TRP A 191 20.20 -19.66 11.10
N ASP A 192 21.52 -19.56 11.21
CA ASP A 192 22.51 -20.34 10.44
C ASP A 192 22.36 -21.86 10.69
N ARG A 193 21.96 -22.24 11.90
CA ARG A 193 21.84 -23.64 12.34
C ARG A 193 20.45 -23.91 12.90
N PRO A 194 19.99 -25.17 12.91
CA PRO A 194 18.76 -25.52 13.60
C PRO A 194 18.92 -25.22 15.10
N VAL A 195 18.19 -24.20 15.57
CA VAL A 195 18.21 -23.79 16.98
C VAL A 195 16.82 -24.03 17.54
N ALA A 196 16.77 -25.04 18.42
CA ALA A 196 15.54 -25.38 19.10
C ALA A 196 15.07 -24.21 19.98
N VAL A 197 13.82 -23.79 19.80
CA VAL A 197 13.15 -22.76 20.63
C VAL A 197 13.19 -23.11 22.12
N SER A 198 13.34 -24.39 22.46
CA SER A 198 13.54 -24.84 23.85
C SER A 198 14.78 -24.23 24.53
N LEU A 199 15.77 -23.74 23.77
CA LEU A 199 16.92 -23.06 24.35
C LEU A 199 16.53 -21.74 25.03
N LEU A 200 15.45 -21.10 24.60
CA LEU A 200 14.86 -19.93 25.25
C LEU A 200 14.17 -20.24 26.58
N LYS A 201 13.87 -21.51 26.88
CA LYS A 201 13.31 -21.92 28.17
C LYS A 201 14.34 -21.87 29.31
N ARG A 202 15.62 -21.69 28.99
CA ARG A 202 16.65 -21.51 30.01
C ARG A 202 16.45 -20.14 30.65
N PRO A 203 16.18 -20.07 31.97
CA PRO A 203 16.04 -18.79 32.64
C PRO A 203 17.37 -18.04 32.52
N ALA A 204 17.35 -16.92 31.79
CA ALA A 204 18.48 -16.00 31.83
C ALA A 204 18.67 -15.54 33.28
N VAL A 205 19.92 -15.50 33.74
CA VAL A 205 20.27 -15.09 35.12
C VAL A 205 19.81 -13.66 35.43
N SER A 206 19.58 -12.86 34.39
CA SER A 206 18.89 -11.57 34.43
C SER A 206 18.09 -11.38 33.15
N PRO A 207 16.88 -10.76 33.20
CA PRO A 207 16.12 -10.46 31.99
C PRO A 207 16.95 -9.49 31.11
N PRO A 208 17.23 -9.86 29.85
CA PRO A 208 17.94 -8.98 28.95
C PRO A 208 17.15 -7.67 28.78
N THR A 209 17.86 -6.54 28.93
CA THR A 209 17.27 -5.21 28.78
C THR A 209 17.23 -4.86 27.30
N TRP A 210 16.02 -4.64 26.78
CA TRP A 210 15.81 -4.24 25.39
C TRP A 210 16.40 -2.85 25.13
N GLY A 211 16.96 -2.63 23.94
CA GLY A 211 17.47 -1.32 23.53
C GLY A 211 18.89 -1.00 24.01
N ARG A 212 19.52 -1.82 24.85
CA ARG A 212 20.97 -1.77 25.02
C ARG A 212 21.60 -2.45 23.82
N LEU A 213 22.09 -1.64 22.87
CA LEU A 213 22.94 -2.18 21.81
C LEU A 213 24.16 -2.86 22.45
N PRO A 214 24.68 -3.94 21.85
CA PRO A 214 25.94 -4.54 22.25
C PRO A 214 26.97 -3.43 22.51
N ALA A 215 27.70 -3.51 23.62
CA ALA A 215 28.75 -2.53 23.92
C ALA A 215 29.90 -2.54 22.90
N THR A 216 29.82 -3.34 21.83
CA THR A 216 30.81 -3.43 20.75
C THR A 216 30.97 -2.13 19.94
N SER A 217 30.22 -1.06 20.23
CA SER A 217 30.52 0.27 19.71
C SER A 217 31.72 0.96 20.39
N GLU A 218 32.52 0.26 21.23
CA GLU A 218 33.78 0.81 21.77
C GLU A 218 34.72 1.34 20.67
N ALA A 219 34.57 0.89 19.42
CA ALA A 219 35.33 1.38 18.27
C ALA A 219 34.82 2.72 17.68
N GLY A 220 33.76 3.34 18.22
CA GLY A 220 33.19 4.58 17.67
C GLY A 220 32.55 4.42 16.28
N ILE A 221 32.38 3.19 15.80
CA ILE A 221 31.72 2.89 14.54
C ILE A 221 30.21 2.97 14.78
N PRO A 222 29.49 3.90 14.13
CA PRO A 222 28.04 3.97 14.25
C PRO A 222 27.42 2.65 13.79
N PRO A 223 26.30 2.21 14.40
CA PRO A 223 25.61 1.01 13.96
C PRO A 223 25.29 1.10 12.46
N PRO A 224 25.41 0.00 11.70
CA PRO A 224 25.27 0.02 10.24
C PRO A 224 23.86 0.44 9.79
N GLU A 225 22.85 0.26 10.65
CA GLU A 225 21.47 0.66 10.39
C GLU A 225 20.99 1.67 11.42
N PRO A 226 20.37 2.79 10.99
CA PRO A 226 19.76 3.72 11.91
C PRO A 226 18.60 3.01 12.62
N VAL A 227 18.50 3.18 13.93
CA VAL A 227 17.47 2.54 14.75
C VAL A 227 16.57 3.60 15.40
N GLY A 228 15.31 3.24 15.66
CA GLY A 228 14.36 4.12 16.32
C GLY A 228 14.05 5.38 15.53
N PHE A 229 14.07 6.53 16.22
CA PHE A 229 13.74 7.83 15.61
C PHE A 229 14.57 8.13 14.35
N GLU A 230 15.85 7.77 14.34
CA GLU A 230 16.71 8.02 13.18
C GLU A 230 16.27 7.21 11.95
N ALA A 231 15.84 5.95 12.16
CA ALA A 231 15.27 5.12 11.11
C ALA A 231 14.01 5.76 10.53
N TYR A 232 13.14 6.27 11.41
CA TYR A 232 11.92 6.94 11.02
C TYR A 232 12.18 8.26 10.29
N ALA A 233 13.11 9.07 10.78
CA ALA A 233 13.52 10.31 10.15
C ALA A 233 14.13 10.03 8.75
N ARG A 234 15.00 9.02 8.63
CA ARG A 234 15.59 8.64 7.35
C ARG A 234 14.53 8.14 6.38
N SER A 235 13.60 7.30 6.83
CA SER A 235 12.53 6.81 5.96
C SER A 235 11.57 7.95 5.56
N TYR A 236 11.30 8.90 6.45
CA TYR A 236 10.53 10.11 6.14
C TYR A 236 11.23 11.01 5.11
N LEU A 237 12.55 11.17 5.23
CA LEU A 237 13.35 11.91 4.25
C LEU A 237 13.44 11.17 2.91
N THR A 238 13.44 9.83 2.94
CA THR A 238 13.48 9.00 1.73
C THR A 238 12.14 9.03 1.00
N SER A 239 11.01 9.02 1.72
CA SER A 239 9.68 9.15 1.14
C SER A 239 9.40 10.56 0.61
N ARG A 240 10.19 11.56 1.01
CA ARG A 240 10.10 12.94 0.53
C ARG A 240 11.39 13.33 -0.16
N PRO A 241 11.68 12.76 -1.34
CA PRO A 241 12.86 13.17 -2.10
C PRO A 241 12.82 14.68 -2.33
N ALA A 242 14.00 15.30 -2.40
CA ALA A 242 14.09 16.72 -2.71
C ALA A 242 13.27 17.03 -3.98
N ARG A 243 12.55 18.16 -4.00
CA ARG A 243 11.66 18.56 -5.11
C ARG A 243 12.35 18.45 -6.47
N GLU A 244 13.64 18.77 -6.53
CA GLU A 244 14.48 18.65 -7.72
C GLU A 244 14.70 17.20 -8.18
N ALA A 245 14.93 16.27 -7.25
CA ALA A 245 15.06 14.85 -7.56
C ALA A 245 13.73 14.28 -8.09
N HIS A 246 12.61 14.64 -7.46
CA HIS A 246 11.28 14.25 -7.93
C HIS A 246 11.00 14.81 -9.34
N ARG A 247 11.28 16.10 -9.57
CA ARG A 247 11.13 16.74 -10.88
C ARG A 247 11.96 16.03 -11.97
N ARG A 248 13.22 15.68 -11.67
CA ARG A 248 14.07 14.92 -12.60
C ARG A 248 13.51 13.54 -12.89
N SER A 249 13.01 12.83 -11.88
CA SER A 249 12.37 11.52 -12.05
C SER A 249 11.15 11.60 -12.98
N VAL A 250 10.25 12.57 -12.75
CA VAL A 250 9.08 12.79 -13.60
C VAL A 250 9.49 13.14 -15.04
N HIS A 251 10.47 14.02 -15.23
CA HIS A 251 10.95 14.35 -16.58
C HIS A 251 11.61 13.16 -17.29
N ALA A 252 12.39 12.35 -16.57
CA ALA A 252 12.99 11.14 -17.13
C ALA A 252 11.91 10.14 -17.54
N TYR A 253 10.88 9.97 -16.71
CA TYR A 253 9.72 9.13 -17.02
C TYR A 253 8.96 9.64 -18.25
N MET A 254 8.63 10.94 -18.31
CA MET A 254 7.95 11.53 -19.48
C MET A 254 8.78 11.37 -20.75
N GLN A 255 10.11 11.53 -20.67
CA GLN A 255 10.99 11.29 -21.81
C GLN A 255 11.00 9.83 -22.26
N GLN A 256 10.99 8.87 -21.32
CA GLN A 256 10.89 7.45 -21.62
C GLN A 256 9.55 7.12 -22.27
N PHE A 257 8.46 7.68 -21.75
CA PHE A 257 7.12 7.54 -22.29
C PHE A 257 7.03 8.09 -23.72
N ASP A 258 7.52 9.31 -23.95
CA ASP A 258 7.52 9.94 -25.27
C ASP A 258 8.34 9.13 -26.29
N ARG A 259 9.49 8.58 -25.87
CA ARG A 259 10.30 7.68 -26.71
C ARG A 259 9.57 6.37 -27.02
N ALA A 260 8.89 5.80 -26.03
CA ALA A 260 8.10 4.58 -26.22
C ALA A 260 6.91 4.83 -27.16
N GLU A 261 6.19 5.96 -27.01
CA GLU A 261 5.09 6.32 -27.92
C GLU A 261 5.60 6.59 -29.34
N ALA A 262 6.75 7.26 -29.48
CA ALA A 262 7.38 7.50 -30.77
C ALA A 262 7.83 6.19 -31.44
N ALA A 263 8.48 5.29 -30.70
CA ALA A 263 8.89 3.98 -31.21
C ALA A 263 7.69 3.12 -31.61
N ALA A 264 6.62 3.11 -30.79
CA ALA A 264 5.39 2.41 -31.13
C ALA A 264 4.72 2.99 -32.39
N ARG A 265 4.78 4.32 -32.57
CA ARG A 265 4.28 4.99 -33.78
C ARG A 265 5.11 4.64 -35.01
N GLU A 266 6.44 4.68 -34.91
CA GLU A 266 7.35 4.31 -35.99
C GLU A 266 7.17 2.84 -36.38
N ALA A 267 7.03 1.94 -35.41
CA ALA A 267 6.75 0.52 -35.64
C ALA A 267 5.40 0.32 -36.36
N ALA A 268 4.36 1.04 -35.94
CA ALA A 268 3.06 0.99 -36.61
C ALA A 268 3.11 1.55 -38.03
N GLU A 269 3.85 2.62 -38.27
CA GLU A 269 4.06 3.17 -39.61
C GLU A 269 4.89 2.23 -40.50
N ALA A 270 5.92 1.59 -39.96
CA ALA A 270 6.72 0.58 -40.67
C ALA A 270 5.86 -0.63 -41.04
N ALA A 271 5.05 -1.15 -40.12
CA ALA A 271 4.10 -2.23 -40.37
C ALA A 271 3.04 -1.85 -41.42
N ALA A 272 2.66 -0.57 -41.49
CA ALA A 272 1.74 -0.08 -42.50
C ALA A 272 2.39 0.09 -43.89
N ARG A 273 3.72 0.29 -43.96
CA ARG A 273 4.45 0.37 -45.23
C ARG A 273 4.60 -1.00 -45.88
N ASP A 274 4.94 -2.01 -45.08
CA ASP A 274 5.17 -3.38 -45.54
C ASP A 274 4.19 -4.34 -44.85
N PRO A 275 2.95 -4.46 -45.36
CA PRO A 275 1.99 -5.40 -44.81
C PRO A 275 2.49 -6.83 -45.02
N LEU A 276 3.02 -7.43 -43.96
CA LEU A 276 3.35 -8.85 -43.93
C LEU A 276 2.04 -9.64 -43.94
N PRO A 277 1.81 -10.51 -44.93
CA PRO A 277 0.69 -11.45 -44.87
C PRO A 277 0.88 -12.39 -43.68
N ASP A 278 -0.23 -12.76 -43.04
CA ASP A 278 -0.23 -13.75 -41.97
C ASP A 278 0.11 -15.17 -42.48
N ALA A 279 0.13 -16.15 -41.57
CA ALA A 279 0.42 -17.55 -41.91
C ALA A 279 -0.57 -18.14 -42.94
N ASP A 280 -1.76 -17.57 -43.04
CA ASP A 280 -2.83 -17.98 -43.96
C ASP A 280 -2.84 -17.14 -45.27
N GLY A 281 -1.90 -16.18 -45.40
CA GLY A 281 -1.76 -15.34 -46.58
C GLY A 281 -2.67 -14.10 -46.61
N PHE A 282 -3.39 -13.80 -45.54
CA PHE A 282 -4.22 -12.60 -45.43
C PHE A 282 -3.42 -11.40 -44.93
N VAL A 283 -3.67 -10.25 -45.55
CA VAL A 283 -3.10 -8.97 -45.13
C VAL A 283 -4.06 -8.29 -44.16
N LEU A 284 -3.61 -8.03 -42.93
CA LEU A 284 -4.37 -7.24 -41.98
C LEU A 284 -4.46 -5.78 -42.45
N VAL A 285 -5.62 -5.37 -42.96
CA VAL A 285 -5.90 -3.99 -43.36
C VAL A 285 -6.11 -3.15 -42.10
N THR A 286 -5.05 -2.52 -41.61
CA THR A 286 -5.17 -1.54 -40.53
C THR A 286 -5.62 -0.19 -41.11
N GLY A 287 -6.70 0.37 -40.57
CA GLY A 287 -7.18 1.69 -40.97
C GLY A 287 -6.16 2.76 -40.59
N ARG A 288 -5.73 3.57 -41.57
CA ARG A 288 -4.82 4.70 -41.32
C ARG A 288 -5.43 5.65 -40.29
N GLY A 289 -4.91 5.66 -39.07
CA GLY A 289 -5.34 6.56 -37.98
C GLY A 289 -6.08 5.88 -36.81
N THR A 290 -6.35 4.57 -36.85
CA THR A 290 -6.83 3.85 -35.66
C THR A 290 -5.63 3.52 -34.76
N ARG A 291 -5.32 4.42 -33.83
CA ARG A 291 -4.44 4.11 -32.69
C ARG A 291 -5.16 3.08 -31.82
N ARG A 292 -4.84 1.79 -32.00
CA ARG A 292 -4.88 0.68 -31.03
C ARG A 292 -5.08 -0.64 -31.80
N THR A 293 -4.00 -1.37 -32.01
CA THR A 293 -4.05 -2.79 -32.43
C THR A 293 -3.95 -3.75 -31.24
N ALA A 294 -3.69 -3.25 -30.02
CA ALA A 294 -3.68 -4.05 -28.80
C ALA A 294 -5.08 -4.29 -28.22
N SER A 295 -6.01 -3.32 -28.32
CA SER A 295 -7.37 -3.48 -27.76
C SER A 295 -8.31 -4.36 -28.59
N ASP A 296 -7.93 -4.72 -29.82
CA ASP A 296 -8.76 -5.59 -30.66
C ASP A 296 -8.55 -7.08 -30.34
N ARG A 297 -7.50 -7.44 -29.59
CA ARG A 297 -7.25 -8.83 -29.17
C ARG A 297 -7.98 -9.21 -27.87
N ALA A 298 -8.30 -8.24 -27.02
CA ALA A 298 -9.04 -8.46 -25.78
C ALA A 298 -10.57 -8.58 -25.97
N GLY A 299 -11.09 -8.34 -27.18
CA GLY A 299 -12.52 -8.33 -27.45
C GLY A 299 -13.10 -9.60 -28.08
N ASP A 300 -12.27 -10.51 -28.61
CA ASP A 300 -12.73 -11.60 -29.49
C ASP A 300 -12.46 -13.02 -28.94
N ALA A 301 -11.97 -13.13 -27.71
CA ALA A 301 -11.74 -14.43 -27.04
C ALA A 301 -12.95 -14.93 -26.22
N SER A 302 -14.15 -14.36 -26.43
CA SER A 302 -15.41 -14.87 -25.88
C SER A 302 -16.34 -15.35 -27.00
N ALA A 303 -15.94 -16.45 -27.65
CA ALA A 303 -16.88 -17.51 -27.99
C ALA A 303 -17.12 -18.27 -26.66
N GLU A 304 -18.33 -18.41 -26.14
CA GLU A 304 -19.58 -18.76 -26.79
C GLU A 304 -20.77 -18.07 -26.12
N GLY A 305 -21.84 -17.79 -26.89
CA GLY A 305 -23.18 -17.66 -26.31
C GLY A 305 -23.78 -16.26 -26.28
N GLY A 306 -24.09 -15.73 -27.46
CA GLY A 306 -25.35 -15.01 -27.72
C GLY A 306 -25.67 -13.75 -26.93
N LEU A 307 -25.45 -12.58 -27.54
CA LEU A 307 -26.48 -11.54 -27.61
C LEU A 307 -26.10 -10.51 -28.69
N ARG A 308 -26.57 -10.73 -29.92
CA ARG A 308 -26.71 -9.66 -30.90
C ARG A 308 -27.96 -8.86 -30.54
N GLU A 309 -27.86 -7.95 -29.59
CA GLU A 309 -28.85 -6.88 -29.44
C GLU A 309 -28.24 -5.53 -29.80
N ALA A 310 -28.97 -4.85 -30.68
CA ALA A 310 -28.64 -3.60 -31.32
C ALA A 310 -28.60 -2.44 -30.32
N GLY A 311 -27.49 -2.31 -29.59
CA GLY A 311 -27.19 -1.17 -28.72
C GLY A 311 -26.03 -0.35 -29.29
N GLY A 312 -26.35 0.68 -30.06
CA GLY A 312 -25.36 1.58 -30.68
C GLY A 312 -24.43 2.24 -29.66
N ARG A 313 -23.19 1.75 -29.56
CA ARG A 313 -22.10 2.43 -28.86
C ARG A 313 -21.74 3.72 -29.61
N GLN A 314 -22.22 4.83 -29.06
CA GLN A 314 -21.78 6.18 -29.36
C GLN A 314 -20.26 6.29 -29.23
N ARG A 315 -19.60 6.42 -30.38
CA ARG A 315 -18.19 6.82 -30.51
C ARG A 315 -18.00 8.17 -29.80
N ARG A 316 -17.30 8.18 -28.66
CA ARG A 316 -16.78 9.40 -28.05
C ARG A 316 -15.55 9.85 -28.83
N GLY A 317 -15.63 11.07 -29.37
CA GLY A 317 -14.53 12.03 -29.36
C GLY A 317 -13.40 11.84 -30.36
N ILE A 318 -13.67 12.16 -31.64
CA ILE A 318 -12.64 12.80 -32.46
C ILE A 318 -12.79 14.31 -32.22
N ARG A 319 -11.79 14.89 -31.56
CA ARG A 319 -11.59 16.32 -31.43
C ARG A 319 -10.22 16.59 -32.05
N ASP A 320 -10.26 17.11 -33.28
CA ASP A 320 -9.27 17.94 -33.98
C ASP A 320 -10.01 18.32 -35.28
N GLY A 321 -10.30 19.56 -35.67
CA GLY A 321 -9.97 20.88 -35.22
C GLY A 321 -10.23 21.80 -36.41
N ALA A 322 -11.43 22.36 -36.55
CA ALA A 322 -11.73 23.52 -37.41
C ALA A 322 -13.17 23.99 -37.14
N GLY A 323 -13.32 25.30 -36.90
CA GLY A 323 -14.47 25.89 -36.21
C GLY A 323 -15.82 25.78 -36.93
N ALA A 324 -16.85 25.53 -36.13
CA ALA A 324 -18.19 26.06 -36.34
C ALA A 324 -18.87 26.16 -34.97
N VAL A 325 -19.09 27.38 -34.48
CA VAL A 325 -19.86 27.64 -33.27
C VAL A 325 -21.32 27.34 -33.56
N VAL A 326 -21.75 26.12 -33.25
CA VAL A 326 -23.16 25.72 -33.26
C VAL A 326 -23.64 25.72 -31.82
N THR A 327 -24.63 26.56 -31.53
CA THR A 327 -25.36 26.65 -30.27
C THR A 327 -25.93 25.28 -29.91
N SER A 328 -25.25 24.57 -29.00
CA SER A 328 -25.67 23.24 -28.55
C SER A 328 -26.85 23.35 -27.58
N LEU A 329 -27.97 22.74 -27.95
CA LEU A 329 -29.10 22.50 -27.05
C LEU A 329 -28.67 21.63 -25.84
N PRO A 330 -29.26 21.85 -24.64
CA PRO A 330 -28.87 21.16 -23.43
C PRO A 330 -29.12 19.65 -23.50
N ARG A 331 -28.16 18.91 -22.93
CA ARG A 331 -27.97 17.44 -23.04
C ARG A 331 -29.20 16.59 -22.68
N HIS A 332 -30.09 17.11 -21.82
CA HIS A 332 -31.30 16.41 -21.39
C HIS A 332 -32.42 16.40 -22.45
N VAL A 333 -32.38 17.32 -23.44
CA VAL A 333 -33.37 17.37 -24.53
C VAL A 333 -33.00 16.39 -25.65
N ALA A 334 -31.70 16.19 -25.89
CA ALA A 334 -31.22 15.35 -26.99
C ALA A 334 -31.51 13.85 -26.80
N GLN A 335 -31.65 13.38 -25.56
CA GLN A 335 -31.89 11.95 -25.27
C GLN A 335 -33.35 11.50 -25.53
N ARG A 336 -34.29 12.43 -25.75
CA ARG A 336 -35.70 12.09 -26.00
C ARG A 336 -36.08 12.03 -27.49
N LEU A 337 -35.14 12.34 -28.39
CA LEU A 337 -35.39 12.27 -29.83
C LEU A 337 -35.04 10.87 -30.32
N LYS A 338 -36.06 10.02 -30.49
CA LYS A 338 -35.90 8.74 -31.18
C LYS A 338 -35.23 8.99 -32.55
N PRO A 339 -34.27 8.16 -32.98
CA PRO A 339 -33.65 8.31 -34.29
C PRO A 339 -34.77 8.33 -35.31
N LYS A 340 -34.93 9.46 -36.00
CA LYS A 340 -35.91 9.57 -37.08
C LYS A 340 -35.47 8.56 -38.13
N GLU A 341 -36.25 7.50 -38.25
CA GLU A 341 -36.19 6.61 -39.39
C GLU A 341 -36.23 7.52 -40.62
N ARG A 342 -35.21 7.43 -41.47
CA ARG A 342 -35.13 8.26 -42.69
C ARG A 342 -36.16 7.73 -43.68
N VAL A 343 -37.44 7.89 -43.36
CA VAL A 343 -38.52 7.82 -44.33
C VAL A 343 -38.32 9.06 -45.21
N TRP A 344 -37.95 8.86 -46.46
CA TRP A 344 -37.76 9.94 -47.42
C TRP A 344 -39.13 10.55 -47.77
N THR A 345 -39.68 11.36 -46.87
CA THR A 345 -40.99 12.02 -47.01
C THR A 345 -41.05 13.14 -48.04
N ASP A 346 -39.95 13.44 -48.72
CA ASP A 346 -39.84 14.55 -49.67
C ASP A 346 -39.33 14.14 -51.06
N PHE A 347 -39.34 12.84 -51.39
CA PHE A 347 -38.74 12.39 -52.65
C PHE A 347 -39.59 12.74 -53.87
N TYR A 348 -40.91 12.82 -53.73
CA TYR A 348 -41.80 13.07 -54.86
C TYR A 348 -42.22 14.55 -54.96
N ARG A 349 -42.12 15.11 -56.17
CA ARG A 349 -42.51 16.52 -56.44
C ARG A 349 -43.95 16.85 -56.04
N PHE A 350 -44.86 15.87 -56.01
CA PHE A 350 -46.24 16.09 -55.56
C PHE A 350 -46.34 16.30 -54.04
N GLN A 351 -45.50 15.62 -53.22
CA GLN A 351 -45.44 15.84 -51.77
C GLN A 351 -45.01 17.27 -51.44
N ILE A 352 -44.06 17.82 -52.20
CA ILE A 352 -43.64 19.22 -52.08
C ILE A 352 -44.79 20.17 -52.44
N ARG A 353 -45.56 19.88 -53.50
CA ARG A 353 -46.74 20.70 -53.87
C ARG A 353 -47.84 20.63 -52.82
N ASP A 354 -48.10 19.47 -52.23
CA ASP A 354 -49.12 19.32 -51.20
C ASP A 354 -48.72 19.98 -49.89
N ALA A 355 -47.43 19.90 -49.51
CA ALA A 355 -46.88 20.66 -48.39
C ALA A 355 -46.99 22.18 -48.61
N GLN A 356 -46.78 22.66 -49.84
CA GLN A 356 -46.98 24.07 -50.18
C GLN A 356 -48.46 24.48 -50.12
N ARG A 357 -49.37 23.65 -50.65
CA ARG A 357 -50.82 23.90 -50.55
C ARG A 357 -51.30 23.97 -49.10
N ALA A 358 -50.83 23.06 -48.25
CA ALA A 358 -51.12 23.07 -46.82
C ALA A 358 -50.61 24.35 -46.13
N LYS A 359 -49.39 24.79 -46.45
CA LYS A 359 -48.84 26.07 -45.96
C LYS A 359 -49.71 27.26 -46.39
N PHE A 360 -50.11 27.33 -47.66
CA PHE A 360 -50.99 28.41 -48.14
C PHE A 360 -52.38 28.38 -47.51
N ALA A 361 -52.95 27.20 -47.24
CA ALA A 361 -54.21 27.07 -46.52
C ALA A 361 -54.12 27.65 -45.10
N SER A 362 -53.07 27.27 -44.34
CA SER A 362 -52.85 27.79 -42.98
C SER A 362 -52.62 29.32 -42.93
N LEU A 363 -51.97 29.89 -43.94
CA LEU A 363 -51.77 31.33 -44.05
C LEU A 363 -53.08 32.07 -44.31
N ARG A 364 -53.97 31.52 -45.14
CA ARG A 364 -55.30 32.10 -45.38
C ARG A 364 -56.18 32.07 -44.15
N GLU A 365 -56.16 30.98 -43.39
CA GLU A 365 -56.87 30.89 -42.11
C GLU A 365 -56.38 31.95 -41.13
N ARG A 366 -55.06 32.11 -41.00
CA ARG A 366 -54.47 33.14 -40.14
C ARG A 366 -54.81 34.55 -40.60
N GLN A 367 -54.80 34.82 -41.90
CA GLN A 367 -55.22 36.11 -42.46
C GLN A 367 -56.69 36.40 -42.17
N MET A 368 -57.58 35.41 -42.29
CA MET A 368 -59.00 35.58 -41.93
C MET A 368 -59.18 35.86 -40.43
N GLN A 369 -58.42 35.18 -39.57
CA GLN A 369 -58.44 35.44 -38.13
C GLN A 369 -57.94 36.85 -37.79
N GLU A 370 -56.82 37.28 -38.38
CA GLU A 370 -56.26 38.61 -38.16
C GLU A 370 -57.20 39.71 -38.69
N GLN A 371 -57.82 39.51 -39.86
CA GLN A 371 -58.86 40.40 -40.37
C GLN A 371 -60.08 40.48 -39.44
N ALA A 372 -60.52 39.35 -38.88
CA ALA A 372 -61.61 39.34 -37.90
C ALA A 372 -61.23 40.09 -36.62
N VAL A 373 -60.00 39.96 -36.12
CA VAL A 373 -59.49 40.71 -34.96
C VAL A 373 -59.40 42.20 -35.26
N VAL A 374 -58.92 42.57 -36.45
CA VAL A 374 -58.87 43.98 -36.88
C VAL A 374 -60.28 44.56 -36.98
N ALA A 375 -61.23 43.83 -37.56
CA ALA A 375 -62.64 44.22 -37.63
C ALA A 375 -63.25 44.38 -36.22
N GLN A 376 -62.98 43.45 -35.31
CA GLN A 376 -63.41 43.57 -33.90
C GLN A 376 -62.81 44.80 -33.21
N ARG A 377 -61.52 45.09 -33.44
CA ARG A 377 -60.85 46.27 -32.86
C ARG A 377 -61.36 47.58 -33.45
N HIS A 378 -61.67 47.61 -34.75
CA HIS A 378 -62.34 48.73 -35.39
C HIS A 378 -63.76 48.93 -34.84
N ALA A 379 -64.55 47.86 -34.69
CA ALA A 379 -65.88 47.92 -34.10
C ALA A 379 -65.86 48.38 -32.63
N ALA A 380 -64.82 48.01 -31.88
CA ALA A 380 -64.61 48.47 -30.50
C ALA A 380 -64.15 49.94 -30.38
N GLY A 381 -64.03 50.69 -31.48
CA GLY A 381 -63.71 52.12 -31.48
C GLY A 381 -62.30 52.46 -30.96
N ARG A 382 -61.40 51.47 -30.90
CA ARG A 382 -60.09 51.59 -30.22
C ARG A 382 -58.91 51.74 -31.17
N PHE A 383 -59.13 52.39 -32.32
CA PHE A 383 -58.08 52.76 -33.27
C PHE A 383 -57.93 54.28 -33.28
N VAL A 384 -57.02 54.80 -32.45
CA VAL A 384 -56.55 56.18 -32.56
C VAL A 384 -55.43 56.17 -33.60
N LEU A 385 -55.74 56.60 -34.82
CA LEU A 385 -54.70 56.94 -35.79
C LEU A 385 -53.90 58.10 -35.19
N LYS A 386 -52.66 57.84 -34.78
CA LYS A 386 -51.68 58.91 -34.62
C LYS A 386 -51.40 59.44 -36.02
N SER A 387 -52.13 60.48 -36.40
CA SER A 387 -51.77 61.38 -37.48
C SER A 387 -50.61 62.24 -36.99
N ASP A 388 -49.42 62.03 -37.55
CA ASP A 388 -48.36 63.03 -37.53
C ASP A 388 -48.58 64.05 -38.64
#